data_AF-A0A453FET1-F1
#
_entry.id   AF-A0A453FET1-F1
#
_cell.length_a   1.000
_cell.length_b   1.000
_cell.length_c   1.000
_cell.angle_alpha   90.00
_cell.angle_beta   90.00
_cell.angle_gamma   90.00
#
_symmetry.space_group_name_H-M   'P 1'
#
loop_
_entity.id
_entity.type
_entity.pdbx_description
1 polymer ?
#
loop_
_entity_poly.entity_id
_entity_poly.type
_entity_poly.pdbx_seq_one_letter_code
_entity_poly.pdbx_strand_id
1 'polypeptide(L)'
;MANFQITPRAAFVESNELNFRSLYLFHTPLGSNQNQSGIIDSNVTTGLGATVVNNWPICDGPSTGATIVARAQGLHIYAGNWQNTFSITFEVERFKGSTLQVMGISVEEGEWAIVGGTGQFAMATGVIYKKFHEQRSDGNIIELTVHGFCPMLKGSQSLPTKVGPWGGNGGSDKDIVKAPRRLESITVSRGTIIDSIKFSYVDQAGPKRTVGPWGGSGGKQNTMQFVLGTSEFVKEVSGTFGLYGRDNHNIITSLKFVTNVKTYGPFG
;
A
#
# COMPACT_ATOMS: atom_id res chain seq x y z
N MET A 1 22.23 -32.06 8.54
CA MET A 1 22.25 -32.53 7.14
C MET A 1 21.33 -31.63 6.34
N ALA A 2 21.79 -31.04 5.23
CA ALA A 2 20.95 -30.20 4.38
C ALA A 2 19.99 -31.09 3.57
N ASN A 3 18.71 -30.71 3.53
CA ASN A 3 17.68 -31.44 2.78
C ASN A 3 17.41 -30.69 1.47
N PHE A 4 17.83 -31.27 0.34
CA PHE A 4 17.63 -30.72 -1.00
C PHE A 4 16.50 -31.48 -1.71
N GLN A 5 15.25 -31.19 -1.33
CA GLN A 5 14.07 -31.83 -1.90
C GLN A 5 13.42 -30.94 -2.96
N ILE A 6 13.09 -31.52 -4.11
CA ILE A 6 12.28 -30.89 -5.17
C ILE A 6 10.93 -31.60 -5.17
N THR A 7 9.83 -30.84 -5.12
CA THR A 7 8.47 -31.41 -5.17
C THR A 7 7.68 -30.72 -6.28
N PRO A 8 7.23 -31.46 -7.31
CA PRO A 8 6.34 -30.92 -8.33
C PRO A 8 5.05 -30.42 -7.70
N ARG A 9 4.61 -29.22 -8.09
CA ARG A 9 3.37 -28.65 -7.57
C ARG A 9 2.56 -28.05 -8.70
N ALA A 10 1.40 -28.64 -8.97
CA ALA A 10 0.34 -28.01 -9.75
C ALA A 10 -0.55 -27.24 -8.76
N ALA A 11 -0.36 -25.93 -8.63
CA ALA A 11 -1.19 -25.12 -7.76
C ALA A 11 -1.61 -23.84 -8.46
N PHE A 12 -2.91 -23.52 -8.35
CA PHE A 12 -3.39 -22.16 -8.51
C PHE A 12 -2.77 -21.33 -7.37
N VAL A 13 -1.98 -20.33 -7.72
CA VAL A 13 -1.34 -19.45 -6.74
C VAL A 13 -2.20 -18.21 -6.61
N GLU A 14 -2.82 -18.03 -5.44
CA GLU A 14 -3.40 -16.73 -5.09
C GLU A 14 -2.28 -15.68 -5.12
N SER A 15 -2.52 -14.55 -5.76
CA SER A 15 -1.55 -13.45 -5.88
C SER A 15 -2.14 -12.15 -5.39
N ASN A 16 -1.27 -11.30 -4.84
CA ASN A 16 -1.58 -9.89 -4.67
C ASN A 16 -1.20 -9.16 -5.95
N GLU A 17 -2.10 -8.32 -6.43
CA GLU A 17 -1.80 -7.31 -7.43
C GLU A 17 -1.18 -6.09 -6.73
N LEU A 18 -0.06 -5.61 -7.28
CA LEU A 18 0.60 -4.38 -6.89
C LEU A 18 0.15 -3.30 -7.86
N ASN A 19 -0.49 -2.26 -7.34
CA ASN A 19 -0.98 -1.11 -8.12
C ASN A 19 -0.67 0.16 -7.32
N PHE A 20 0.60 0.58 -7.36
CA PHE A 20 1.07 1.80 -6.70
C PHE A 20 1.17 2.92 -7.73
N ARG A 21 0.63 4.09 -7.39
CA ARG A 21 0.55 5.25 -8.30
C ARG A 21 0.96 6.50 -7.56
N SER A 22 1.33 7.53 -8.33
CA SER A 22 1.69 8.84 -7.79
C SER A 22 2.81 8.75 -6.75
N LEU A 23 3.81 7.93 -7.05
CA LEU A 23 5.07 7.88 -6.32
C LEU A 23 6.09 8.76 -7.04
N TYR A 24 6.92 9.49 -6.31
CA TYR A 24 7.84 10.46 -6.91
C TYR A 24 9.28 10.17 -6.49
N LEU A 25 10.11 9.74 -7.43
CA LEU A 25 11.53 9.48 -7.22
C LEU A 25 12.33 10.76 -7.45
N PHE A 26 13.13 11.15 -6.46
CA PHE A 26 13.99 12.32 -6.54
C PHE A 26 15.38 11.87 -7.00
N HIS A 27 15.68 12.09 -8.27
CA HIS A 27 16.97 11.80 -8.88
C HIS A 27 17.87 13.05 -8.79
N THR A 28 18.73 13.13 -7.77
CA THR A 28 19.47 14.35 -7.42
C THR A 28 20.99 14.14 -7.59
N PRO A 29 21.53 14.17 -8.82
CA PRO A 29 22.97 14.01 -9.10
C PRO A 29 23.85 15.16 -8.62
N LEU A 30 23.30 16.36 -8.41
CA LEU A 30 24.11 17.58 -8.24
C LEU A 30 23.83 18.27 -6.90
N GLY A 31 24.72 19.20 -6.54
CA GLY A 31 24.55 20.07 -5.38
C GLY A 31 24.85 19.40 -4.03
N SER A 32 24.65 20.15 -2.95
CA SER A 32 24.94 19.69 -1.58
C SER A 32 24.02 18.56 -1.10
N ASN A 33 22.88 18.38 -1.76
CA ASN A 33 21.87 17.37 -1.42
C ASN A 33 21.95 16.15 -2.35
N GLN A 34 23.08 15.96 -3.05
CA GLN A 34 23.27 14.83 -3.94
C GLN A 34 22.97 13.50 -3.22
N ASN A 35 22.23 12.63 -3.89
CA ASN A 35 21.77 11.35 -3.34
C ASN A 35 22.35 10.14 -4.09
N GLN A 36 23.48 10.37 -4.74
CA GLN A 36 24.27 9.40 -5.45
C GLN A 36 25.74 9.82 -5.50
N SER A 37 26.62 8.88 -5.82
CA SER A 37 28.06 9.11 -5.87
C SER A 37 28.72 8.22 -6.92
N GLY A 38 29.61 8.81 -7.73
CA GLY A 38 30.45 8.05 -8.65
C GLY A 38 31.45 7.19 -7.89
N ILE A 39 31.58 5.93 -8.27
CA ILE A 39 32.50 4.95 -7.66
C ILE A 39 33.61 4.49 -8.60
N ILE A 40 33.37 4.51 -9.91
CA ILE A 40 34.33 4.15 -10.95
C ILE A 40 34.19 5.17 -12.07
N ASP A 41 35.31 5.76 -12.49
CA ASP A 41 35.36 6.71 -13.61
C ASP A 41 35.17 5.99 -14.96
N SER A 42 34.70 6.73 -15.97
CA SER A 42 34.58 6.20 -17.32
C SER A 42 35.95 5.93 -17.97
N ASN A 43 35.98 4.94 -18.85
CA ASN A 43 37.08 4.77 -19.79
C ASN A 43 37.20 6.01 -20.70
N VAL A 44 38.38 6.61 -20.78
CA VAL A 44 38.61 7.86 -21.52
C VAL A 44 38.39 7.75 -23.03
N THR A 45 38.52 6.56 -23.60
CA THR A 45 38.37 6.34 -25.05
C THR A 45 36.93 5.97 -25.42
N THR A 46 36.28 5.12 -24.62
CA THR A 46 34.96 4.56 -24.94
C THR A 46 33.81 5.18 -24.17
N GLY A 47 34.10 5.91 -23.08
CA GLY A 47 33.11 6.41 -22.12
C GLY A 47 32.49 5.33 -21.23
N LEU A 48 32.79 4.04 -21.46
CA LEU A 48 32.18 2.91 -20.77
C LEU A 48 32.69 2.72 -19.35
N GLY A 49 31.87 2.11 -18.50
CA GLY A 49 32.28 1.65 -17.16
C GLY A 49 32.09 2.66 -16.04
N ALA A 50 31.67 3.90 -16.35
CA ALA A 50 31.25 4.84 -15.31
C ALA A 50 30.18 4.18 -14.44
N THR A 51 30.44 4.08 -13.15
CA THR A 51 29.56 3.39 -12.20
C THR A 51 29.24 4.32 -11.05
N VAL A 52 27.97 4.37 -10.68
CA VAL A 52 27.43 5.27 -9.66
C VAL A 52 26.61 4.46 -8.67
N VAL A 53 26.79 4.71 -7.38
CA VAL A 53 25.93 4.19 -6.31
C VAL A 53 24.83 5.20 -6.00
N ASN A 54 23.60 4.75 -5.80
CA ASN A 54 22.45 5.61 -5.54
C ASN A 54 21.67 5.24 -4.27
N ASN A 55 21.07 6.26 -3.67
CA ASN A 55 20.09 6.17 -2.58
C ASN A 55 18.96 7.19 -2.80
N TRP A 56 18.20 7.01 -3.88
CA TRP A 56 17.18 7.97 -4.32
C TRP A 56 15.92 7.85 -3.45
N PRO A 57 15.45 8.93 -2.81
CA PRO A 57 14.20 8.89 -2.06
C PRO A 57 13.01 8.84 -3.01
N ILE A 58 12.00 8.07 -2.61
CA ILE A 58 10.70 7.96 -3.28
C ILE A 58 9.64 8.44 -2.29
N CYS A 59 8.89 9.47 -2.70
CA CYS A 59 7.90 10.14 -1.85
C CYS A 59 6.46 9.91 -2.34
N ASP A 60 5.50 10.18 -1.46
CA ASP A 60 4.05 10.16 -1.75
C ASP A 60 3.54 11.44 -2.44
N GLY A 61 4.43 12.39 -2.72
CA GLY A 61 4.14 13.62 -3.43
C GLY A 61 5.41 14.26 -4.01
N PRO A 62 5.28 15.22 -4.94
CA PRO A 62 6.42 15.87 -5.60
C PRO A 62 7.02 17.04 -4.79
N SER A 63 6.37 17.47 -3.70
CA SER A 63 6.80 18.63 -2.92
C SER A 63 7.97 18.30 -1.98
N THR A 64 8.73 19.33 -1.59
CA THR A 64 9.89 19.22 -0.69
C THR A 64 9.55 18.75 0.74
N GLY A 65 8.27 18.80 1.13
CA GLY A 65 7.77 18.29 2.42
C GLY A 65 7.05 16.95 2.33
N ALA A 66 7.05 16.31 1.16
CA ALA A 66 6.39 15.02 0.97
C ALA A 66 7.05 13.92 1.82
N THR A 67 6.27 12.91 2.20
CA THR A 67 6.74 11.84 3.06
C THR A 67 7.53 10.84 2.23
N ILE A 68 8.73 10.49 2.69
CA ILE A 68 9.50 9.40 2.10
C ILE A 68 8.80 8.09 2.42
N VAL A 69 8.35 7.38 1.38
CA VAL A 69 7.67 6.08 1.51
C VAL A 69 8.58 4.92 1.13
N ALA A 70 9.62 5.16 0.33
CA ALA A 70 10.62 4.16 -0.03
C ALA A 70 11.94 4.81 -0.48
N ARG A 71 12.96 3.99 -0.72
CA ARG A 71 14.23 4.42 -1.33
C ARG A 71 14.69 3.45 -2.40
N ALA A 72 15.15 3.95 -3.54
CA ALA A 72 15.83 3.17 -4.56
C ALA A 72 17.34 3.14 -4.28
N GLN A 73 17.82 1.98 -3.83
CA GLN A 73 19.15 1.75 -3.27
C GLN A 73 19.89 0.71 -4.09
N GLY A 74 20.98 1.10 -4.73
CA GLY A 74 21.76 0.21 -5.58
C GLY A 74 22.76 0.96 -6.44
N LEU A 75 22.92 0.52 -7.68
CA LEU A 75 23.90 1.06 -8.60
C LEU A 75 23.35 1.21 -10.01
N HIS A 76 24.01 2.05 -10.79
CA HIS A 76 23.87 2.08 -12.23
C HIS A 76 25.22 2.24 -12.92
N ILE A 77 25.37 1.62 -14.08
CA ILE A 77 26.60 1.55 -14.86
C ILE A 77 26.36 1.94 -16.31
N TYR A 78 27.27 2.72 -16.88
CA TYR A 78 27.21 3.10 -18.29
C TYR A 78 27.85 2.01 -19.17
N ALA A 79 27.01 1.35 -19.96
CA ALA A 79 27.40 0.27 -20.89
C ALA A 79 26.94 0.56 -22.33
N GLY A 80 26.91 1.84 -22.73
CA GLY A 80 26.26 2.35 -23.95
C GLY A 80 24.87 2.94 -23.69
N ASN A 81 24.24 2.49 -22.60
CA ASN A 81 23.16 3.18 -21.90
C ASN A 81 23.36 2.96 -20.39
N TRP A 82 22.73 3.78 -19.55
CA TRP A 82 22.76 3.62 -18.10
C TRP A 82 21.89 2.44 -17.68
N GLN A 83 22.53 1.34 -17.30
CA GLN A 83 21.92 0.13 -16.77
C GLN A 83 21.76 0.26 -15.26
N ASN A 84 20.55 0.12 -14.75
CA ASN A 84 20.22 0.24 -13.34
C ASN A 84 20.00 -1.14 -12.72
N THR A 85 20.49 -1.33 -11.51
CA THR A 85 20.21 -2.50 -10.67
C THR A 85 20.13 -2.03 -9.22
N PHE A 86 18.92 -2.04 -8.66
CA PHE A 86 18.70 -1.55 -7.30
C PHE A 86 17.51 -2.24 -6.65
N SER A 87 17.45 -2.13 -5.32
CA SER A 87 16.26 -2.45 -4.54
C SER A 87 15.45 -1.18 -4.26
N ILE A 88 14.13 -1.23 -4.43
CA ILE A 88 13.23 -0.27 -3.77
C ILE A 88 12.91 -0.82 -2.39
N THR A 89 13.42 -0.16 -1.36
CA THR A 89 13.21 -0.51 0.05
C THR A 89 12.10 0.36 0.64
N PHE A 90 11.00 -0.25 1.09
CA PHE A 90 9.86 0.49 1.61
C PHE A 90 10.05 0.88 3.08
N GLU A 91 9.66 2.12 3.41
CA GLU A 91 9.74 2.71 4.76
C GLU A 91 8.35 2.93 5.38
N VAL A 92 7.30 2.96 4.56
CA VAL A 92 5.89 2.97 5.01
C VAL A 92 5.60 1.79 5.93
N GLU A 93 4.96 2.04 7.08
CA GLU A 93 4.72 1.07 8.15
C GLU A 93 4.23 -0.29 7.66
N ARG A 94 3.24 -0.30 6.76
CA ARG A 94 2.66 -1.53 6.20
C ARG A 94 3.67 -2.41 5.44
N PHE A 95 4.64 -1.80 4.78
CA PHE A 95 5.61 -2.48 3.92
C PHE A 95 7.04 -2.35 4.42
N LYS A 96 7.24 -1.86 5.64
CA LYS A 96 8.55 -1.53 6.18
C LYS A 96 9.49 -2.72 6.08
N GLY A 97 10.62 -2.52 5.41
CA GLY A 97 11.64 -3.55 5.19
C GLY A 97 11.33 -4.57 4.08
N SER A 98 10.16 -4.49 3.44
CA SER A 98 9.90 -5.22 2.19
C SER A 98 10.60 -4.53 1.02
N THR A 99 10.99 -5.29 0.01
CA THR A 99 11.72 -4.74 -1.15
C THR A 99 11.14 -5.21 -2.48
N LEU A 100 11.26 -4.36 -3.50
CA LEU A 100 11.18 -4.77 -4.91
C LEU A 100 12.59 -4.75 -5.50
N GLN A 101 12.97 -5.80 -6.23
CA GLN A 101 14.22 -5.86 -6.97
C GLN A 101 13.98 -5.35 -8.39
N VAL A 102 14.76 -4.38 -8.83
CA VAL A 102 14.49 -3.60 -10.04
C VAL A 102 15.71 -3.60 -10.97
N MET A 103 15.46 -3.83 -12.26
CA MET A 103 16.45 -3.75 -13.33
C MET A 103 15.89 -2.99 -14.54
N GLY A 104 16.75 -2.23 -15.22
CA GLY A 104 16.41 -1.65 -16.51
C GLY A 104 17.26 -0.43 -16.88
N ILE A 105 16.97 0.17 -18.03
CA ILE A 105 17.75 1.28 -18.56
C ILE A 105 17.14 2.64 -18.23
N SER A 106 18.00 3.65 -18.12
CA SER A 106 17.65 5.07 -17.93
C SER A 106 16.81 5.38 -16.68
N VAL A 107 16.89 6.60 -16.18
CA VAL A 107 16.08 7.06 -15.03
C VAL A 107 14.87 7.88 -15.47
N GLU A 108 15.02 8.64 -16.56
CA GLU A 108 14.09 9.73 -16.88
C GLU A 108 12.74 9.25 -17.45
N GLU A 109 12.76 8.27 -18.34
CA GLU A 109 11.57 7.79 -19.05
C GLU A 109 11.60 6.28 -19.30
N GLY A 110 10.44 5.73 -19.68
CA GLY A 110 10.25 4.34 -20.06
C GLY A 110 9.90 3.44 -18.88
N GLU A 111 10.44 2.22 -18.89
CA GLU A 111 10.06 1.18 -17.93
C GLU A 111 11.27 0.60 -17.21
N TRP A 112 11.05 0.12 -15.99
CA TRP A 112 11.93 -0.83 -15.32
C TRP A 112 11.18 -2.13 -15.05
N ALA A 113 11.90 -3.24 -15.09
CA ALA A 113 11.37 -4.54 -14.73
C ALA A 113 11.48 -4.76 -13.21
N ILE A 114 10.41 -5.26 -12.61
CA ILE A 114 10.45 -5.87 -11.28
C ILE A 114 10.83 -7.33 -11.49
N VAL A 115 12.02 -7.70 -11.05
CA VAL A 115 12.60 -9.04 -11.26
C VAL A 115 12.51 -9.91 -10.01
N GLY A 116 12.00 -9.37 -8.91
CA GLY A 116 11.86 -10.06 -7.65
C GLY A 116 11.40 -9.13 -6.53
N GLY A 117 11.34 -9.67 -5.33
CA GLY A 117 11.09 -8.90 -4.12
C GLY A 117 11.21 -9.74 -2.86
N THR A 118 11.10 -9.08 -1.72
CA THR A 118 11.22 -9.68 -0.38
C THR A 118 10.10 -9.20 0.55
N GLY A 119 9.93 -9.87 1.69
CA GLY A 119 8.87 -9.54 2.65
C GLY A 119 7.48 -9.70 2.03
N GLN A 120 6.67 -8.64 2.08
CA GLN A 120 5.32 -8.63 1.50
C GLN A 120 5.31 -8.78 -0.03
N PHE A 121 6.46 -8.54 -0.68
CA PHE A 121 6.63 -8.63 -2.13
C PHE A 121 7.50 -9.82 -2.54
N ALA A 122 7.61 -10.85 -1.68
CA ALA A 122 8.35 -12.06 -2.00
C ALA A 122 7.87 -12.65 -3.35
N MET A 123 8.83 -12.93 -4.24
CA MET A 123 8.58 -13.43 -5.61
C MET A 123 7.75 -12.46 -6.48
N ALA A 124 7.84 -11.15 -6.24
CA ALA A 124 7.19 -10.16 -7.10
C ALA A 124 7.75 -10.16 -8.54
N THR A 125 6.87 -9.91 -9.51
CA THR A 125 7.20 -9.66 -10.92
C THR A 125 6.30 -8.56 -11.46
N GLY A 126 6.77 -7.78 -12.44
CA GLY A 126 5.99 -6.67 -12.98
C GLY A 126 6.82 -5.58 -13.63
N VAL A 127 6.22 -4.40 -13.76
CA VAL A 127 6.76 -3.23 -14.45
C VAL A 127 6.60 -1.98 -13.59
N ILE A 128 7.62 -1.13 -13.59
CA ILE A 128 7.57 0.22 -13.06
C ILE A 128 7.64 1.18 -14.25
N TYR A 129 6.55 1.90 -14.51
CA TYR A 129 6.50 2.96 -15.50
C TYR A 129 7.08 4.24 -14.91
N LYS A 130 7.90 4.93 -15.70
CA LYS A 130 8.57 6.17 -15.35
C LYS A 130 8.10 7.28 -16.26
N LYS A 131 7.79 8.43 -15.68
CA LYS A 131 7.44 9.64 -16.40
C LYS A 131 8.18 10.82 -15.80
N PHE A 132 8.89 11.57 -16.62
CA PHE A 132 9.48 12.84 -16.20
C PHE A 132 8.39 13.76 -15.62
N HIS A 133 8.63 14.29 -14.42
CA HIS A 133 7.69 15.17 -13.72
C HIS A 133 8.18 16.62 -13.70
N GLU A 134 9.40 16.84 -13.21
CA GLU A 134 9.95 18.18 -13.01
C GLU A 134 11.48 18.16 -13.10
N GLN A 135 12.06 19.20 -13.69
CA GLN A 135 13.49 19.48 -13.62
C GLN A 135 13.76 20.55 -12.56
N ARG A 136 14.73 20.28 -11.69
CA ARG A 136 15.24 21.17 -10.65
C ARG A 136 16.69 21.55 -10.95
N SER A 137 17.23 22.48 -10.17
CA SER A 137 18.65 22.88 -10.29
C SER A 137 19.63 21.78 -9.89
N ASP A 138 19.20 20.83 -9.05
CA ASP A 138 20.02 19.75 -8.48
C ASP A 138 19.72 18.36 -9.05
N GLY A 139 18.72 18.25 -9.94
CA GLY A 139 18.29 16.98 -10.51
C GLY A 139 16.87 16.99 -11.05
N ASN A 140 16.28 15.81 -11.18
CA ASN A 140 14.94 15.62 -11.72
C ASN A 140 14.03 14.88 -10.73
N ILE A 141 12.72 15.09 -10.87
CA ILE A 141 11.68 14.30 -10.22
C ILE A 141 11.02 13.41 -11.26
N ILE A 142 10.94 12.12 -10.96
CA ILE A 142 10.34 11.11 -11.83
C ILE A 142 9.09 10.55 -11.16
N GLU A 143 7.95 10.63 -11.83
CA GLU A 143 6.73 9.97 -11.39
C GLU A 143 6.80 8.48 -11.74
N LEU A 144 6.50 7.63 -10.75
CA LEU A 144 6.52 6.18 -10.84
C LEU A 144 5.10 5.61 -10.70
N THR A 145 4.79 4.66 -11.57
CA THR A 145 3.61 3.80 -11.45
C THR A 145 4.06 2.34 -11.47
N VAL A 146 3.71 1.60 -10.42
CA VAL A 146 4.12 0.21 -10.22
C VAL A 146 2.93 -0.70 -10.48
N HIS A 147 3.06 -1.56 -11.49
CA HIS A 147 2.12 -2.64 -11.78
C HIS A 147 2.84 -3.98 -11.67
N GLY A 148 2.37 -4.88 -10.81
CA GLY A 148 3.01 -6.18 -10.64
C GLY A 148 2.16 -7.17 -9.88
N PHE A 149 2.71 -8.35 -9.69
CA PHE A 149 2.05 -9.44 -8.97
C PHE A 149 3.07 -10.13 -8.07
N CYS A 150 2.66 -10.47 -6.85
CA CYS A 150 3.43 -11.38 -6.00
C CYS A 150 2.51 -12.49 -5.47
N PRO A 151 3.00 -13.73 -5.37
CA PRO A 151 2.23 -14.81 -4.81
C PRO A 151 1.98 -14.60 -3.31
N MET A 152 0.78 -14.96 -2.86
CA MET A 152 0.45 -15.04 -1.45
C MET A 152 1.13 -16.28 -0.85
N LEU A 153 2.31 -16.10 -0.29
CA LEU A 153 3.01 -17.16 0.41
C LEU A 153 2.25 -17.53 1.69
N LYS A 154 1.96 -18.82 1.89
CA LYS A 154 1.36 -19.31 3.14
C LYS A 154 2.27 -18.93 4.31
N GLY A 155 1.77 -18.12 5.24
CA GLY A 155 2.53 -17.58 6.36
C GLY A 155 3.10 -16.17 6.15
N SER A 156 3.00 -15.58 4.96
CA SER A 156 3.22 -14.14 4.75
C SER A 156 2.05 -13.38 5.36
N GLN A 157 2.22 -12.96 6.61
CA GLN A 157 1.26 -12.15 7.34
C GLN A 157 1.51 -10.69 6.99
N SER A 158 0.67 -10.07 6.13
CA SER A 158 0.55 -8.61 6.15
C SER A 158 -0.30 -8.23 7.35
N LEU A 159 0.31 -7.59 8.34
CA LEU A 159 -0.45 -7.05 9.45
C LEU A 159 -1.12 -5.75 8.98
N PRO A 160 -2.43 -5.59 9.21
CA PRO A 160 -3.10 -4.32 8.98
C PRO A 160 -2.52 -3.26 9.93
N THR A 161 -2.27 -2.06 9.40
CA THR A 161 -2.00 -0.88 10.24
C THR A 161 -3.27 -0.51 11.00
N LYS A 162 -3.15 -0.31 12.30
CA LYS A 162 -4.26 0.16 13.14
C LYS A 162 -4.25 1.69 13.15
N VAL A 163 -5.37 2.29 12.76
CA VAL A 163 -5.56 3.75 12.75
C VAL A 163 -6.73 4.09 13.67
N GLY A 164 -6.54 5.03 14.59
CA GLY A 164 -7.54 5.45 15.59
C GLY A 164 -6.98 5.44 17.02
N PRO A 165 -7.85 5.46 18.06
CA PRO A 165 -9.31 5.27 18.00
C PRO A 165 -10.06 6.44 17.35
N TRP A 166 -11.26 6.15 16.83
CA TRP A 166 -12.17 7.14 16.23
C TRP A 166 -13.51 7.08 16.96
N GLY A 167 -14.01 8.23 17.42
CA GLY A 167 -15.24 8.31 18.22
C GLY A 167 -15.41 9.65 18.92
N GLY A 168 -16.39 9.74 19.81
CA GLY A 168 -16.61 10.90 20.68
C GLY A 168 -16.30 10.59 22.15
N ASN A 169 -16.64 11.50 23.06
CA ASN A 169 -16.37 11.39 24.49
C ASN A 169 -17.30 10.40 25.24
N GLY A 170 -18.07 9.57 24.53
CA GLY A 170 -19.06 8.66 25.11
C GLY A 170 -18.88 7.22 24.65
N GLY A 171 -19.46 6.29 25.40
CA GLY A 171 -19.40 4.85 25.10
C GLY A 171 -18.14 4.16 25.63
N SER A 172 -17.77 3.04 25.02
CA SER A 172 -16.54 2.31 25.32
C SER A 172 -15.88 1.84 24.04
N ASP A 173 -14.56 1.93 23.99
CA ASP A 173 -13.76 1.49 22.86
C ASP A 173 -14.11 0.05 22.45
N LYS A 174 -14.23 -0.15 21.15
CA LYS A 174 -14.47 -1.46 20.53
C LYS A 174 -13.34 -1.77 19.58
N ASP A 175 -12.73 -2.94 19.77
CA ASP A 175 -11.66 -3.43 18.92
C ASP A 175 -11.80 -4.94 18.71
N ILE A 176 -11.12 -5.44 17.69
CA ILE A 176 -11.07 -6.87 17.35
C ILE A 176 -9.86 -7.53 18.03
N VAL A 177 -10.07 -8.75 18.53
CA VAL A 177 -9.03 -9.49 19.27
C VAL A 177 -8.12 -10.27 18.32
N LYS A 178 -8.64 -10.74 17.18
CA LYS A 178 -7.88 -11.50 16.19
C LYS A 178 -7.48 -10.60 15.04
N ALA A 179 -6.19 -10.64 14.69
CA ALA A 179 -5.65 -9.89 13.57
C ALA A 179 -6.42 -10.24 12.27
N PRO A 180 -7.02 -9.25 11.59
CA PRO A 180 -7.79 -9.49 10.40
C PRO A 180 -6.86 -9.67 9.20
N ARG A 181 -7.36 -10.38 8.20
CA ARG A 181 -6.74 -10.54 6.88
C ARG A 181 -7.57 -9.86 5.79
N ARG A 182 -8.89 -10.03 5.82
CA ARG A 182 -9.80 -9.44 4.82
C ARG A 182 -11.17 -9.17 5.42
N LEU A 183 -11.69 -7.96 5.26
CA LEU A 183 -13.09 -7.64 5.58
C LEU A 183 -14.02 -8.33 4.57
N GLU A 184 -15.04 -9.04 5.04
CA GLU A 184 -15.99 -9.75 4.16
C GLU A 184 -17.34 -9.06 4.04
N SER A 185 -17.85 -8.50 5.13
CA SER A 185 -19.16 -7.87 5.10
C SER A 185 -19.28 -6.81 6.18
N ILE A 186 -20.05 -5.77 5.88
CA ILE A 186 -20.50 -4.79 6.86
C ILE A 186 -22.03 -4.87 6.92
N THR A 187 -22.55 -4.78 8.13
CA THR A 187 -23.97 -4.74 8.44
C THR A 187 -24.23 -3.48 9.25
N VAL A 188 -25.11 -2.63 8.75
CA VAL A 188 -25.53 -1.39 9.40
C VAL A 188 -27.01 -1.52 9.76
N SER A 189 -27.32 -1.45 11.04
CA SER A 189 -28.69 -1.27 11.53
C SER A 189 -28.94 0.22 11.74
N ARG A 190 -30.04 0.73 11.17
CA ARG A 190 -30.34 2.17 11.14
C ARG A 190 -31.82 2.46 11.36
N GLY A 191 -32.13 3.69 11.72
CA GLY A 191 -33.46 4.28 11.72
C GLY A 191 -33.37 5.69 11.13
N THR A 192 -33.68 6.69 11.96
CA THR A 192 -33.36 8.12 11.74
C THR A 192 -31.88 8.46 12.02
N ILE A 193 -31.15 7.51 12.61
CA ILE A 193 -29.73 7.57 12.94
C ILE A 193 -29.11 6.18 12.73
N ILE A 194 -27.80 6.06 12.90
CA ILE A 194 -27.15 4.76 12.98
C ILE A 194 -27.37 4.16 14.37
N ASP A 195 -28.01 2.99 14.43
CA ASP A 195 -28.22 2.27 15.67
C ASP A 195 -27.03 1.38 16.02
N SER A 196 -26.54 0.59 15.06
CA SER A 196 -25.38 -0.25 15.28
C SER A 196 -24.65 -0.67 14.02
N ILE A 197 -23.38 -1.04 14.19
CA ILE A 197 -22.54 -1.63 13.14
C ILE A 197 -22.06 -3.02 13.56
N LYS A 198 -22.12 -3.96 12.63
CA LYS A 198 -21.60 -5.33 12.74
C LYS A 198 -20.77 -5.60 11.50
N PHE A 199 -19.70 -6.39 11.63
CA PHE A 199 -18.95 -6.80 10.45
C PHE A 199 -18.39 -8.21 10.60
N SER A 200 -18.04 -8.81 9.46
CA SER A 200 -17.35 -10.08 9.41
C SER A 200 -16.07 -9.96 8.59
N TYR A 201 -15.05 -10.70 9.00
CA TYR A 201 -13.73 -10.70 8.37
C TYR A 201 -13.11 -12.09 8.44
N VAL A 202 -12.23 -12.40 7.51
CA VAL A 202 -11.34 -13.57 7.61
C VAL A 202 -10.13 -13.16 8.44
N ASP A 203 -9.81 -13.92 9.49
CA ASP A 203 -8.60 -13.69 10.28
C ASP A 203 -7.33 -14.20 9.58
N GLN A 204 -6.16 -13.92 10.15
CA GLN A 204 -4.86 -14.39 9.65
C GLN A 204 -4.76 -15.93 9.58
N ALA A 205 -5.51 -16.66 10.42
CA ALA A 205 -5.52 -18.12 10.42
C ALA A 205 -6.45 -18.71 9.35
N GLY A 206 -7.35 -17.91 8.76
CA GLY A 206 -8.28 -18.32 7.71
C GLY A 206 -9.75 -18.46 8.12
N PRO A 207 -10.12 -18.75 9.39
CA PRO A 207 -11.52 -18.74 9.81
C PRO A 207 -12.18 -17.35 9.69
N LYS A 208 -13.45 -17.37 9.32
CA LYS A 208 -14.34 -16.20 9.38
C LYS A 208 -14.65 -15.85 10.83
N ARG A 209 -14.53 -14.57 11.16
CA ARG A 209 -14.90 -13.95 12.44
C ARG A 209 -16.03 -12.98 12.20
N THR A 210 -16.95 -12.88 13.16
CA THR A 210 -18.03 -11.90 13.16
C THR A 210 -18.00 -11.17 14.49
N VAL A 211 -18.05 -9.83 14.45
CA VAL A 211 -18.02 -8.98 15.64
C VAL A 211 -19.11 -7.93 15.58
N GLY A 212 -19.53 -7.46 16.75
CA GLY A 212 -20.73 -6.64 16.92
C GLY A 212 -22.02 -7.46 16.99
N PRO A 213 -23.20 -6.81 16.91
CA PRO A 213 -23.37 -5.38 16.66
C PRO A 213 -22.83 -4.51 17.81
N TRP A 214 -22.14 -3.44 17.46
CA TRP A 214 -21.71 -2.39 18.38
C TRP A 214 -22.62 -1.18 18.20
N GLY A 215 -23.27 -0.77 19.28
CA GLY A 215 -24.30 0.26 19.28
C GLY A 215 -25.54 -0.17 20.07
N GLY A 216 -26.68 0.45 19.78
CA GLY A 216 -27.97 0.18 20.40
C GLY A 216 -28.75 -0.95 19.73
N SER A 217 -29.89 -1.30 20.32
CA SER A 217 -30.79 -2.36 19.84
C SER A 217 -31.85 -1.88 18.85
N GLY A 218 -31.83 -0.61 18.44
CA GLY A 218 -32.77 -0.03 17.48
C GLY A 218 -32.46 -0.44 16.03
N GLY A 219 -33.29 0.04 15.09
CA GLY A 219 -33.05 -0.15 13.65
C GLY A 219 -33.12 -1.59 13.14
N LYS A 220 -33.62 -2.56 13.94
CA LYS A 220 -33.63 -3.99 13.58
C LYS A 220 -34.33 -4.26 12.24
N GLN A 221 -35.45 -3.59 11.96
CA GLN A 221 -36.18 -3.77 10.70
C GLN A 221 -35.53 -3.07 9.49
N ASN A 222 -34.60 -2.16 9.72
CA ASN A 222 -33.92 -1.37 8.69
C ASN A 222 -32.42 -1.71 8.66
N THR A 223 -32.11 -3.01 8.72
CA THR A 223 -30.73 -3.52 8.67
C THR A 223 -30.30 -3.78 7.24
N MET A 224 -29.20 -3.18 6.80
CA MET A 224 -28.59 -3.44 5.50
C MET A 224 -27.25 -4.16 5.68
N GLN A 225 -27.09 -5.29 5.01
CA GLN A 225 -25.80 -5.98 4.89
C GLN A 225 -25.32 -5.91 3.45
N PHE A 226 -24.04 -5.59 3.29
CA PHE A 226 -23.35 -5.77 2.01
C PHE A 226 -22.10 -6.62 2.20
N VAL A 227 -21.94 -7.55 1.26
CA VAL A 227 -20.78 -8.44 1.16
C VAL A 227 -19.83 -7.85 0.15
N LEU A 228 -18.55 -7.78 0.50
CA LEU A 228 -17.48 -7.33 -0.37
C LEU A 228 -17.05 -8.47 -1.28
N GLY A 229 -16.85 -8.16 -2.57
CA GLY A 229 -16.24 -9.09 -3.52
C GLY A 229 -14.86 -9.56 -3.08
N THR A 230 -14.33 -10.60 -3.72
CA THR A 230 -13.07 -11.23 -3.28
C THR A 230 -11.87 -10.30 -3.26
N SER A 231 -11.86 -9.33 -4.18
CA SER A 231 -10.85 -8.27 -4.35
C SER A 231 -11.38 -6.88 -4.03
N GLU A 232 -12.56 -6.79 -3.40
CA GLU A 232 -13.15 -5.51 -3.01
C GLU A 232 -12.70 -5.13 -1.59
N PHE A 233 -12.23 -3.90 -1.41
CA PHE A 233 -11.78 -3.38 -0.12
C PHE A 233 -12.24 -1.93 0.09
N VAL A 234 -12.46 -1.57 1.35
CA VAL A 234 -12.87 -0.22 1.75
C VAL A 234 -11.67 0.71 1.67
N LYS A 235 -11.84 1.84 0.99
CA LYS A 235 -10.85 2.92 0.87
C LYS A 235 -11.16 4.09 1.81
N GLU A 236 -12.45 4.34 2.05
CA GLU A 236 -12.91 5.46 2.87
C GLU A 236 -14.14 5.06 3.69
N VAL A 237 -14.19 5.54 4.93
CA VAL A 237 -15.39 5.59 5.75
C VAL A 237 -15.64 7.05 6.12
N SER A 238 -16.80 7.57 5.77
CA SER A 238 -17.21 8.93 6.12
C SER A 238 -18.65 8.96 6.60
N GLY A 239 -19.09 10.06 7.21
CA GLY A 239 -20.40 10.12 7.83
C GLY A 239 -20.68 11.47 8.47
N THR A 240 -21.85 11.58 9.07
CA THR A 240 -22.29 12.75 9.85
C THR A 240 -22.59 12.34 11.28
N PHE A 241 -22.45 13.28 12.21
CA PHE A 241 -22.83 13.11 13.60
C PHE A 241 -23.62 14.33 14.09
N GLY A 242 -24.43 14.15 15.13
CA GLY A 242 -25.23 15.22 15.70
C GLY A 242 -26.00 14.80 16.95
N LEU A 243 -26.62 15.77 17.60
CA LEU A 243 -27.43 15.56 18.80
C LEU A 243 -28.71 14.80 18.45
N TYR A 244 -28.99 13.73 19.19
CA TYR A 244 -30.17 12.91 19.01
C TYR A 244 -30.81 12.51 20.34
N GLY A 245 -32.14 12.50 20.38
CA GLY A 245 -32.93 12.16 21.57
C GLY A 245 -33.05 13.31 22.58
N ARG A 246 -33.82 13.09 23.66
CA ARG A 246 -34.08 14.11 24.70
C ARG A 246 -32.83 14.52 25.46
N ASP A 247 -31.88 13.60 25.60
CA ASP A 247 -30.64 13.81 26.34
C ASP A 247 -29.52 14.40 25.47
N ASN A 248 -29.82 14.77 24.22
CA ASN A 248 -28.88 15.36 23.26
C ASN A 248 -27.54 14.59 23.18
N HIS A 249 -27.62 13.26 23.10
CA HIS A 249 -26.42 12.46 22.87
C HIS A 249 -25.87 12.76 21.48
N ASN A 250 -24.56 12.99 21.38
CA ASN A 250 -23.91 13.17 20.11
C ASN A 250 -23.68 11.80 19.44
N ILE A 251 -24.48 11.48 18.43
CA ILE A 251 -24.55 10.15 17.80
C ILE A 251 -24.19 10.26 16.32
N ILE A 252 -23.66 9.18 15.75
CA ILE A 252 -23.48 9.04 14.30
C ILE A 252 -24.85 9.01 13.63
N THR A 253 -25.14 10.00 12.82
CA THR A 253 -26.41 10.14 12.11
C THR A 253 -26.34 9.51 10.72
N SER A 254 -25.17 9.45 10.09
CA SER A 254 -25.01 8.71 8.84
C SER A 254 -23.63 8.07 8.66
N LEU A 255 -23.56 7.01 7.85
CA LEU A 255 -22.34 6.34 7.43
C LEU A 255 -22.34 6.05 5.92
N LYS A 256 -21.20 6.28 5.28
CA LYS A 256 -20.92 6.00 3.87
C LYS A 256 -19.60 5.25 3.78
N PHE A 257 -19.56 4.22 2.95
CA PHE A 257 -18.37 3.39 2.71
C PHE A 257 -18.03 3.44 1.23
N VAL A 258 -16.81 3.86 0.89
CA VAL A 258 -16.32 3.87 -0.49
C VAL A 258 -15.34 2.72 -0.65
N THR A 259 -15.58 1.84 -1.62
CA THR A 259 -14.68 0.74 -1.98
C THR A 259 -13.93 1.03 -3.27
N ASN A 260 -12.97 0.18 -3.62
CA ASN A 260 -12.35 0.20 -4.94
C ASN A 260 -13.31 -0.14 -6.10
N VAL A 261 -14.53 -0.63 -5.81
CA VAL A 261 -15.53 -1.00 -6.83
C VAL A 261 -16.69 0.01 -6.88
N LYS A 262 -17.27 0.38 -5.73
CA LYS A 262 -18.45 1.24 -5.66
C LYS A 262 -18.63 1.88 -4.28
N THR A 263 -19.72 2.62 -4.11
CA THR A 263 -20.10 3.26 -2.85
C THR A 263 -21.31 2.57 -2.23
N TYR A 264 -21.28 2.40 -0.90
CA TYR A 264 -22.39 1.91 -0.09
C TYR A 264 -22.87 3.00 0.87
N GLY A 265 -24.17 3.26 0.87
CA GLY A 265 -24.79 4.33 1.66
C GLY A 265 -25.01 5.62 0.86
N PRO A 266 -25.22 6.78 1.53
CA PRO A 266 -25.22 6.92 2.98
C PRO A 266 -26.34 6.09 3.65
N PHE A 267 -26.02 5.54 4.81
CA PHE A 267 -26.95 4.87 5.71
C PHE A 267 -27.25 5.82 6.86
N GLY A 268 -28.52 5.95 7.26
CA GLY A 268 -28.94 6.90 8.30
C GLY A 268 -29.93 7.90 7.74
#